data_AF-X0YWM5-F1
#
_entry.id   AF-X0YWM5-F1
#
_cell.length_a   1.000
_cell.length_b   1.000
_cell.length_c   1.000
_cell.angle_alpha   90.00
_cell.angle_beta   90.00
_cell.angle_gamma   90.00
#
_symmetry.space_group_name_H-M   'P 1'
#
loop_
_entity.id
_entity.type
_entity.pdbx_description
1 polymer ?
#
loop_
_entity_poly.entity_id
_entity_poly.type
_entity_poly.pdbx_seq_one_letter_code
_entity_poly.pdbx_strand_id
1 'polypeptide(L)'
;MIQINPFLKKGCIVTDTGSTKRQIVERADKVLSKDIFFIGGHPMAGSEEYGIESADPHLFQDRTYILTATKKSNLIAIEKIFSLIKMIGANRLILNPLEHDRIAGAVSHLPQIIAVSLTNMISMLAQEENNNNYLKAVGEGFKDMTRIASSPYKIWEDICDTNQENILEMIREFRNYLEVIVDKLKNDPNSLKEEFQKASKLRETL
;
A
#
# COMPACT_ATOMS: atom_id res chain seq x y z
N MET A 1 24.83 8.36 -11.19
CA MET A 1 25.93 7.82 -10.36
C MET A 1 25.34 7.28 -9.07
N ILE A 2 25.81 6.15 -8.55
CA ILE A 2 25.34 5.62 -7.25
C ILE A 2 26.19 6.26 -6.16
N GLN A 3 25.57 7.15 -5.39
CA GLN A 3 26.29 8.01 -4.46
C GLN A 3 26.81 7.26 -3.22
N ILE A 4 26.16 6.16 -2.80
CA ILE A 4 26.52 5.48 -1.55
C ILE A 4 27.57 4.37 -1.72
N ASN A 5 27.57 3.63 -2.84
CA ASN A 5 28.34 2.39 -3.00
C ASN A 5 29.85 2.53 -2.70
N PRO A 6 30.54 3.61 -3.10
CA PRO A 6 31.97 3.79 -2.79
C PRO A 6 32.29 3.93 -1.30
N PHE A 7 31.29 4.24 -0.47
CA PHE A 7 31.46 4.49 0.96
C PHE A 7 31.01 3.32 1.86
N LEU A 8 30.48 2.24 1.26
CA LEU A 8 29.98 1.09 2.01
C LEU A 8 31.09 0.09 2.32
N LYS A 9 31.15 -0.37 3.58
CA LYS A 9 32.09 -1.41 4.02
C LYS A 9 31.62 -2.79 3.55
N LYS A 10 32.56 -3.72 3.36
CA LYS A 10 32.27 -5.15 3.12
C LYS A 10 31.32 -5.68 4.21
N GLY A 11 30.25 -6.35 3.80
CA GLY A 11 29.22 -6.91 4.68
C GLY A 11 28.19 -5.90 5.21
N CYS A 12 28.20 -4.66 4.71
CA CYS A 12 27.19 -3.66 5.07
C CYS A 12 25.79 -4.10 4.61
N ILE A 13 24.80 -3.87 5.48
CA ILE A 13 23.39 -4.13 5.20
C ILE A 13 22.74 -2.80 4.85
N VAL A 14 22.02 -2.78 3.74
CA VAL A 14 21.23 -1.64 3.28
C VAL A 14 19.76 -2.05 3.25
N THR A 15 18.88 -1.20 3.74
CA THR A 15 17.42 -1.42 3.69
C THR A 15 16.73 -0.09 3.40
N ASP A 16 15.44 -0.16 3.07
CA ASP A 16 14.58 0.99 2.81
C ASP A 16 13.22 0.83 3.50
N THR A 17 12.36 1.82 3.32
CA THR A 17 10.98 1.84 3.84
C THR A 17 9.97 2.21 2.76
N GLY A 18 10.34 2.11 1.47
CA GLY A 18 9.49 2.57 0.37
C GLY A 18 8.23 1.71 0.19
N SER A 19 7.20 2.28 -0.43
CA SER A 19 5.91 1.61 -0.62
C SER A 19 5.86 0.60 -1.78
N THR A 20 6.88 0.60 -2.65
CA THR A 20 7.03 -0.33 -3.78
C THR A 20 8.42 -0.96 -3.76
N LYS A 21 8.56 -2.21 -4.21
CA LYS A 21 9.74 -3.02 -3.93
C LYS A 21 10.41 -3.61 -5.16
N ARG A 22 9.68 -3.94 -6.23
CA ARG A 22 10.27 -4.57 -7.42
C ARG A 22 11.43 -3.77 -7.99
N GLN A 23 11.20 -2.50 -8.30
CA GLN A 23 12.19 -1.66 -8.97
C GLN A 23 13.40 -1.36 -8.06
N ILE A 24 13.19 -1.04 -6.78
CA ILE A 24 14.29 -0.71 -5.87
C ILE A 24 15.17 -1.93 -5.58
N VAL A 25 14.57 -3.12 -5.42
CA VAL A 25 15.33 -4.37 -5.23
C VAL A 25 16.12 -4.71 -6.49
N GLU A 26 15.50 -4.63 -7.68
CA GLU A 26 16.20 -4.86 -8.94
C GLU A 26 17.35 -3.86 -9.16
N ARG A 27 17.12 -2.60 -8.79
CA ARG A 27 18.13 -1.55 -8.91
C ARG A 27 19.29 -1.82 -7.97
N ALA A 28 19.02 -2.13 -6.71
CA ALA A 28 20.03 -2.47 -5.71
C ALA A 28 20.92 -3.63 -6.17
N ASP A 29 20.31 -4.70 -6.71
CA ASP A 29 20.97 -5.88 -7.29
C ASP A 29 21.96 -5.52 -8.41
N LYS A 30 21.65 -4.49 -9.22
CA LYS A 30 22.49 -4.07 -10.35
C LYS A 30 23.64 -3.14 -9.94
N VAL A 31 23.49 -2.43 -8.83
CA VAL A 31 24.35 -1.26 -8.52
C VAL A 31 25.25 -1.43 -7.30
N LEU A 32 24.87 -2.28 -6.37
CA LEU A 32 25.64 -2.53 -5.16
C LEU A 32 26.72 -3.57 -5.42
N SER A 33 27.85 -3.42 -4.74
CA SER A 33 28.93 -4.40 -4.81
C SER A 33 28.50 -5.74 -4.22
N LYS A 34 29.06 -6.86 -4.70
CA LYS A 34 28.65 -8.23 -4.29
C LYS A 34 28.68 -8.51 -2.79
N ASP A 35 29.53 -7.80 -2.04
CA ASP A 35 29.65 -7.95 -0.59
C ASP A 35 28.73 -6.99 0.21
N ILE A 36 27.82 -6.27 -0.46
CA ILE A 36 26.83 -5.39 0.16
C ILE A 36 25.46 -6.06 0.05
N PHE A 37 24.72 -6.12 1.15
CA PHE A 37 23.46 -6.85 1.22
C PHE A 37 22.28 -5.89 1.32
N PHE A 38 21.56 -5.71 0.21
CA PHE A 38 20.30 -4.98 0.21
C PHE A 38 19.13 -5.91 0.54
N ILE A 39 18.30 -5.50 1.50
CA ILE A 39 17.04 -6.15 1.83
C ILE A 39 15.95 -5.07 1.81
N GLY A 40 15.04 -5.15 0.85
CA GLY A 40 13.98 -4.16 0.74
C GLY A 40 13.02 -4.25 1.93
N GLY A 41 12.55 -3.10 2.40
CA GLY A 41 11.65 -2.99 3.54
C GLY A 41 10.44 -2.11 3.25
N HIS A 42 9.30 -2.46 3.83
CA HIS A 42 8.09 -1.66 3.79
C HIS A 42 7.30 -1.83 5.10
N PRO A 43 7.39 -0.87 6.04
CA PRO A 43 6.47 -0.83 7.16
C PRO A 43 5.07 -0.51 6.64
N MET A 44 4.09 -1.39 6.89
CA MET A 44 2.67 -1.14 6.61
C MET A 44 2.07 -0.27 7.72
N ALA A 45 2.67 0.90 7.90
CA ALA A 45 2.33 1.90 8.89
C ALA A 45 2.46 3.29 8.26
N GLY A 46 1.54 4.18 8.59
CA GLY A 46 1.54 5.55 8.09
C GLY A 46 0.84 6.48 9.08
N SER A 47 1.25 7.74 9.05
CA SER A 47 0.57 8.84 9.74
C SER A 47 -0.01 9.80 8.71
N GLU A 48 -1.09 10.48 9.07
CA GLU A 48 -1.60 11.62 8.29
C GLU A 48 -0.73 12.87 8.47
N GLU A 49 0.12 12.88 9.50
CA GLU A 49 1.05 13.96 9.83
C GLU A 49 2.42 13.74 9.19
N TYR A 50 3.02 14.83 8.71
CA TYR A 50 4.30 14.82 8.00
C TYR A 50 5.40 15.51 8.80
N GLY A 51 6.65 15.21 8.46
CA GLY A 51 7.83 15.84 9.06
C GLY A 51 8.35 15.09 10.27
N ILE A 52 9.61 15.37 10.63
CA ILE A 52 10.30 14.70 11.74
C ILE A 52 9.68 15.03 13.11
N GLU A 53 9.02 16.19 13.22
CA GLU A 53 8.27 16.62 14.41
C GLU A 53 7.15 15.62 14.78
N SER A 54 6.62 14.92 13.78
CA SER A 54 5.52 13.95 13.91
C SER A 54 6.03 12.52 14.10
N ALA A 55 7.33 12.33 14.36
CA ALA A 55 7.93 11.01 14.55
C ALA A 55 7.45 10.38 15.86
N ASP A 56 6.87 9.19 15.76
CA ASP A 56 6.37 8.42 16.90
C ASP A 56 7.19 7.14 17.08
N PRO A 57 7.83 6.90 18.25
CA PRO A 57 8.54 5.65 18.53
C PRO A 57 7.64 4.40 18.50
N HIS A 58 6.32 4.56 18.63
CA HIS A 58 5.33 3.49 18.58
C HIS A 58 4.68 3.31 17.21
N LEU A 59 5.08 4.08 16.19
CA LEU A 59 4.48 4.06 14.84
C LEU A 59 4.35 2.64 14.25
N PHE A 60 5.31 1.78 14.53
CA PHE A 60 5.40 0.43 13.96
C PHE A 60 4.83 -0.67 14.88
N GLN A 61 4.44 -0.33 16.11
CA GLN A 61 4.01 -1.30 17.10
C GLN A 61 2.75 -2.05 16.63
N ASP A 62 2.81 -3.39 16.69
CA ASP A 62 1.79 -4.33 16.21
C ASP A 62 1.44 -4.19 14.71
N ARG A 63 2.19 -3.37 13.96
CA ARG A 63 2.00 -3.19 12.51
C ARG A 63 2.81 -4.22 11.73
N THR A 64 2.31 -4.62 10.58
CA THR A 64 3.05 -5.48 9.65
C THR A 64 4.24 -4.71 9.08
N TYR A 65 5.43 -5.30 9.11
CA TYR A 65 6.60 -4.82 8.40
C TYR A 65 7.03 -5.88 7.39
N ILE A 66 6.93 -5.55 6.11
CA ILE A 66 7.27 -6.47 5.03
C ILE A 66 8.75 -6.33 4.70
N LEU A 67 9.48 -7.44 4.70
CA LEU A 67 10.78 -7.56 4.07
C LEU A 67 10.65 -8.27 2.73
N THR A 68 11.33 -7.73 1.71
CA THR A 68 11.39 -8.36 0.41
C THR A 68 12.73 -9.05 0.20
N ALA A 69 12.69 -10.38 0.15
CA ALA A 69 13.86 -11.23 -0.06
C ALA A 69 13.82 -11.87 -1.45
N THR A 70 15.00 -12.10 -2.02
CA THR A 70 15.19 -12.86 -3.27
C THR A 70 16.09 -14.06 -3.01
N LYS A 71 16.25 -14.94 -4.02
CA LYS A 71 17.20 -16.07 -3.93
C LYS A 71 18.66 -15.64 -3.70
N LYS A 72 19.00 -14.38 -3.98
CA LYS A 72 20.34 -13.82 -3.76
C LYS A 72 20.50 -13.17 -2.39
N SER A 73 19.41 -12.98 -1.64
CA SER A 73 19.44 -12.27 -0.36
C SER A 73 20.25 -13.06 0.67
N ASN A 74 21.09 -12.35 1.40
CA ASN A 74 21.91 -12.93 2.46
C ASN A 74 21.04 -13.20 3.70
N LEU A 75 20.99 -14.46 4.16
CA LEU A 75 20.15 -14.86 5.30
C LEU A 75 20.57 -14.18 6.61
N ILE A 76 21.86 -13.96 6.84
CA ILE A 76 22.35 -13.27 8.05
C ILE A 76 21.90 -11.80 8.05
N ALA A 77 21.89 -11.15 6.89
CA ALA A 77 21.38 -9.79 6.75
C ALA A 77 19.87 -9.71 7.05
N ILE A 78 19.09 -10.67 6.53
CA ILE A 78 17.66 -10.80 6.80
C ILE A 78 17.40 -10.93 8.31
N GLU A 79 18.08 -11.86 8.99
CA GLU A 79 17.88 -12.09 10.43
C GLU A 79 18.25 -10.88 11.30
N LYS A 80 19.27 -10.11 10.89
CA LYS A 80 19.63 -8.85 11.56
C LYS A 80 18.51 -7.81 11.43
N ILE A 81 17.89 -7.67 10.26
CA ILE A 81 16.76 -6.74 10.08
C ILE A 81 15.52 -7.26 10.81
N PHE A 82 15.27 -8.58 10.85
CA PHE A 82 14.18 -9.12 11.69
C PHE A 82 14.37 -8.81 13.17
N SER A 83 15.60 -8.89 13.67
CA SER A 83 15.89 -8.51 15.05
C SER A 83 15.52 -7.05 15.30
N LEU A 84 15.84 -6.15 14.36
CA LEU A 84 15.43 -4.75 14.42
C LEU A 84 13.90 -4.58 14.39
N ILE A 85 13.22 -5.23 13.44
CA ILE A 85 11.74 -5.19 13.31
C ILE A 85 11.05 -5.65 14.60
N LYS A 86 11.58 -6.72 15.23
CA LYS A 86 11.06 -7.20 16.51
C LYS A 86 11.30 -6.20 17.63
N MET A 87 12.45 -5.53 17.66
CA MET A 87 12.77 -4.52 18.68
C MET A 87 11.85 -3.30 18.62
N ILE A 88 11.37 -2.92 17.43
CA ILE A 88 10.40 -1.83 17.25
C ILE A 88 8.94 -2.28 17.39
N GLY A 89 8.70 -3.52 17.83
CA GLY A 89 7.36 -4.06 18.10
C GLY A 89 6.53 -4.42 16.86
N ALA A 90 7.15 -4.50 15.68
CA ALA A 90 6.44 -4.79 14.43
C ALA A 90 6.37 -6.30 14.12
N ASN A 91 5.32 -6.69 13.39
CA ASN A 91 5.06 -8.05 12.93
C ASN A 91 5.72 -8.28 11.57
N ARG A 92 6.70 -9.18 11.47
CA ARG A 92 7.40 -9.43 10.20
C ARG A 92 6.53 -10.21 9.21
N LEU A 93 6.63 -9.84 7.94
CA LEU A 93 6.18 -10.64 6.80
C LEU A 93 7.29 -10.68 5.75
N ILE A 94 7.55 -11.84 5.14
CA ILE A 94 8.54 -11.98 4.06
C ILE A 94 7.80 -12.26 2.77
N LEU A 95 8.03 -11.43 1.76
CA LEU A 95 7.52 -11.65 0.42
C LEU A 95 8.67 -11.59 -0.59
N ASN A 96 8.45 -12.10 -1.80
CA ASN A 96 9.30 -11.70 -2.90
C ASN A 96 8.85 -10.31 -3.43
N PRO A 97 9.72 -9.53 -4.11
CA PRO A 97 9.37 -8.15 -4.51
C PRO A 97 8.17 -8.04 -5.46
N LEU A 98 7.94 -9.04 -6.32
CA LEU A 98 6.80 -9.03 -7.26
C LEU A 98 5.48 -9.27 -6.53
N GLU A 99 5.47 -10.24 -5.64
CA GLU A 99 4.32 -10.56 -4.79
C GLU A 99 3.97 -9.38 -3.87
N HIS A 100 4.97 -8.73 -3.28
CA HIS A 100 4.77 -7.51 -2.51
C HIS A 100 4.02 -6.45 -3.30
N ASP A 101 4.50 -6.10 -4.50
CA ASP A 101 3.92 -5.00 -5.28
C ASP A 101 2.50 -5.32 -5.75
N ARG A 102 2.20 -6.59 -6.06
CA ARG A 102 0.83 -7.05 -6.34
C ARG A 102 -0.08 -6.90 -5.13
N ILE A 103 0.36 -7.38 -3.96
CA ILE A 103 -0.42 -7.32 -2.71
C ILE A 103 -0.64 -5.86 -2.28
N ALA A 104 0.41 -5.03 -2.28
CA ALA A 104 0.32 -3.61 -1.98
C ALA A 104 -0.61 -2.87 -2.96
N GLY A 105 -0.59 -3.26 -4.24
CA GLY A 105 -1.55 -2.83 -5.24
C GLY A 105 -3.00 -3.07 -4.81
N ALA A 106 -3.29 -4.26 -4.28
CA ALA A 106 -4.63 -4.66 -3.88
C ALA A 106 -5.10 -4.01 -2.56
N VAL A 107 -4.26 -4.04 -1.53
CA VAL A 107 -4.67 -3.71 -0.14
C VAL A 107 -4.33 -2.27 0.28
N SER A 108 -3.59 -1.51 -0.55
CA SER A 108 -3.19 -0.13 -0.25
C SER A 108 -3.44 0.81 -1.44
N HIS A 109 -2.89 0.50 -2.62
CA HIS A 109 -2.93 1.44 -3.73
C HIS A 109 -4.33 1.55 -4.35
N LEU A 110 -5.01 0.43 -4.58
CA LEU A 110 -6.39 0.45 -5.05
C LEU A 110 -7.31 1.21 -4.08
N PRO A 111 -7.32 0.95 -2.75
CA PRO A 111 -8.09 1.74 -1.80
C PRO A 111 -7.87 3.25 -1.90
N GLN A 112 -6.61 3.70 -2.05
CA GLN A 112 -6.33 5.12 -2.28
C GLN A 112 -6.99 5.65 -3.54
N ILE A 113 -6.81 4.95 -4.68
CA ILE A 113 -7.38 5.37 -5.96
C ILE A 113 -8.90 5.46 -5.85
N ILE A 114 -9.56 4.48 -5.21
CA ILE A 114 -11.01 4.48 -5.00
C ILE A 114 -11.45 5.65 -4.11
N ALA A 115 -10.73 5.95 -3.02
CA ALA A 115 -11.04 7.09 -2.15
C ALA A 115 -10.98 8.43 -2.91
N VAL A 116 -9.94 8.63 -3.72
CA VAL A 116 -9.79 9.84 -4.57
C VAL A 116 -10.87 9.89 -5.64
N SER A 117 -11.10 8.79 -6.37
CA SER A 117 -12.10 8.73 -7.44
C SER A 117 -13.51 8.97 -6.92
N LEU A 118 -13.87 8.39 -5.78
CA LEU A 118 -15.18 8.57 -5.19
C LEU A 118 -15.42 10.02 -4.75
N THR A 119 -14.42 10.65 -4.12
CA THR A 119 -14.48 12.06 -3.71
C THR A 119 -14.71 12.97 -4.92
N ASN A 120 -13.91 12.76 -5.98
CA ASN A 120 -14.02 13.54 -7.21
C ASN A 120 -15.34 13.32 -7.94
N MET A 121 -15.84 12.08 -7.98
CA MET A 121 -17.12 11.74 -8.62
C MET A 121 -18.30 12.48 -7.97
N ILE A 122 -18.36 12.52 -6.63
CA ILE A 122 -19.42 13.28 -5.93
C ILE A 122 -19.32 14.78 -6.22
N SER A 123 -18.10 15.34 -6.25
CA SER A 123 -17.90 16.75 -6.64
C SER A 123 -18.35 17.01 -8.07
N MET A 124 -18.08 16.09 -9.00
CA MET A 124 -18.47 16.19 -10.40
C MET A 124 -20.00 16.20 -10.54
N LEU A 125 -20.70 15.27 -9.89
CA LEU A 125 -22.18 15.22 -9.91
C LEU A 125 -22.81 16.50 -9.34
N ALA A 126 -22.25 17.03 -8.24
CA ALA A 126 -22.72 18.28 -7.65
C ALA A 126 -22.61 19.46 -8.61
N GLN A 127 -21.56 19.49 -9.43
CA GLN A 127 -21.33 20.54 -10.43
C GLN A 127 -22.20 20.35 -11.67
N GLU A 128 -22.24 19.15 -12.24
CA GLU A 128 -23.00 18.83 -13.47
C GLU A 128 -24.51 19.04 -13.28
N GLU A 129 -25.05 18.65 -12.13
CA GLU A 129 -26.46 18.83 -11.80
C GLU A 129 -26.76 20.18 -11.13
N ASN A 130 -25.74 21.02 -10.91
CA ASN A 130 -25.83 22.27 -10.14
C ASN A 130 -26.57 22.08 -8.79
N ASN A 131 -26.26 20.99 -8.11
CA ASN A 131 -26.99 20.52 -6.93
C ASN A 131 -26.04 20.28 -5.75
N ASN A 132 -25.87 21.30 -4.90
CA ASN A 132 -25.02 21.19 -3.72
C ASN A 132 -25.55 20.23 -2.64
N ASN A 133 -26.74 19.64 -2.80
CA ASN A 133 -27.24 18.66 -1.83
C ASN A 133 -26.39 17.39 -1.80
N TYR A 134 -25.71 17.01 -2.88
CA TYR A 134 -24.74 15.91 -2.87
C TYR A 134 -23.65 16.11 -1.82
N LEU A 135 -23.08 17.32 -1.75
CA LEU A 135 -22.03 17.65 -0.78
C LEU A 135 -22.59 17.81 0.64
N LYS A 136 -23.77 18.42 0.78
CA LYS A 136 -24.44 18.61 2.08
C LYS A 136 -24.89 17.30 2.71
N ALA A 137 -25.16 16.26 1.91
CA ALA A 137 -25.59 14.95 2.36
C ALA A 137 -24.43 14.00 2.72
N VAL A 138 -23.17 14.43 2.59
CA VAL A 138 -22.00 13.62 2.95
C VAL A 138 -22.04 13.28 4.45
N GLY A 139 -22.26 12.01 4.75
CA GLY A 139 -22.24 11.46 6.11
C GLY A 139 -20.87 10.90 6.52
N GLU A 140 -20.79 10.44 7.77
CA GLU A 140 -19.54 9.92 8.36
C GLU A 140 -18.96 8.72 7.59
N GLY A 141 -19.79 7.76 7.15
CA GLY A 141 -19.30 6.60 6.41
C GLY A 141 -18.58 6.97 5.10
N PHE A 142 -19.00 8.06 4.44
CA PHE A 142 -18.30 8.58 3.26
C PHE A 142 -16.96 9.19 3.66
N LYS A 143 -16.93 10.03 4.71
CA LYS A 143 -15.69 10.65 5.21
C LYS A 143 -14.67 9.59 5.65
N ASP A 144 -15.11 8.55 6.34
CA ASP A 144 -14.25 7.45 6.79
C ASP A 144 -13.62 6.71 5.60
N MET A 145 -14.43 6.36 4.60
CA MET A 145 -13.96 5.65 3.42
C MET A 145 -13.04 6.51 2.54
N THR A 146 -13.24 7.83 2.55
CA THR A 146 -12.49 8.80 1.75
C THR A 146 -11.40 9.53 2.53
N ARG A 147 -11.16 9.21 3.80
CA ARG A 147 -10.16 9.86 4.66
C ARG A 147 -8.80 9.98 3.98
N ILE A 148 -8.34 8.89 3.37
CA ILE A 148 -7.04 8.82 2.69
C ILE A 148 -6.99 9.59 1.35
N ALA A 149 -8.12 10.05 0.80
CA ALA A 149 -8.14 10.88 -0.41
C ALA A 149 -7.38 12.21 -0.25
N SER A 150 -7.18 12.65 1.00
CA SER A 150 -6.37 13.82 1.38
C SER A 150 -4.85 13.61 1.31
N SER A 151 -4.39 12.38 1.01
CA SER A 151 -2.95 12.09 0.91
C SER A 151 -2.25 12.97 -0.15
N PRO A 152 -1.05 13.49 0.13
CA PRO A 152 -0.32 14.34 -0.79
C PRO A 152 0.15 13.55 -2.02
N TYR A 153 -0.14 14.09 -3.21
CA TYR A 153 0.22 13.45 -4.48
C TYR A 153 1.71 13.14 -4.61
N LYS A 154 2.60 13.96 -4.01
CA LYS A 154 4.05 13.75 -4.07
C LYS A 154 4.51 12.36 -3.62
N ILE A 155 3.80 11.73 -2.67
CA ILE A 155 4.08 10.35 -2.25
C ILE A 155 3.54 9.36 -3.27
N TRP A 156 2.35 9.64 -3.78
CA TRP A 156 1.65 8.79 -4.72
C TRP A 156 2.22 8.84 -6.15
N GLU A 157 2.96 9.90 -6.51
CA GLU A 157 3.63 10.04 -7.79
C GLU A 157 4.55 8.83 -8.06
N ASP A 158 5.49 8.57 -7.14
CA ASP A 158 6.41 7.43 -7.23
C ASP A 158 5.68 6.08 -7.15
N ILE A 159 4.63 5.97 -6.32
CA ILE A 159 3.83 4.75 -6.21
C ILE A 159 3.13 4.43 -7.54
N CYS A 160 2.51 5.45 -8.15
CA CYS A 160 1.82 5.33 -9.43
C CYS A 160 2.79 4.94 -10.54
N ASP A 161 3.99 5.55 -10.57
CA ASP A 161 5.01 5.25 -11.58
C ASP A 161 5.58 3.83 -11.40
N THR A 162 6.00 3.50 -10.18
CA THR A 162 6.74 2.27 -9.94
C THR A 162 5.88 1.02 -9.84
N ASN A 163 4.56 1.17 -9.60
CA ASN A 163 3.60 0.06 -9.47
C ASN A 163 2.37 0.17 -10.39
N GLN A 164 2.47 0.93 -11.48
CA GLN A 164 1.37 1.21 -12.41
C GLN A 164 0.61 -0.05 -12.88
N GLU A 165 1.34 -1.07 -13.31
CA GLU A 165 0.75 -2.30 -13.89
C GLU A 165 -0.16 -3.03 -12.89
N ASN A 166 0.30 -3.19 -11.63
CA ASN A 166 -0.51 -3.81 -10.59
C ASN A 166 -1.72 -2.94 -10.22
N ILE A 167 -1.55 -1.61 -10.17
CA ILE A 167 -2.68 -0.69 -9.90
C ILE A 167 -3.75 -0.84 -10.99
N LEU A 168 -3.35 -0.85 -12.27
CA LEU A 168 -4.27 -1.05 -13.39
C LEU A 168 -4.95 -2.42 -13.35
N GLU A 169 -4.22 -3.47 -12.98
CA GLU A 169 -4.81 -4.80 -12.75
C GLU A 169 -5.86 -4.77 -11.64
N MET A 170 -5.53 -4.20 -10.48
CA MET A 170 -6.45 -4.15 -9.35
C MET A 170 -7.69 -3.29 -9.61
N ILE A 171 -7.55 -2.20 -10.38
CA ILE A 171 -8.71 -1.42 -10.86
C ILE A 171 -9.61 -2.28 -11.75
N ARG A 172 -9.05 -3.09 -12.65
CA ARG A 172 -9.84 -3.99 -13.51
C ARG A 172 -10.55 -5.06 -12.69
N GLU A 173 -9.86 -5.71 -11.75
CA GLU A 173 -10.46 -6.70 -10.85
C GLU A 173 -11.61 -6.09 -10.04
N PHE A 174 -11.42 -4.90 -9.48
CA PHE A 174 -12.47 -4.22 -8.72
C PHE A 174 -13.66 -3.84 -9.60
N ARG A 175 -13.43 -3.35 -10.82
CA ARG A 175 -14.50 -3.08 -11.79
C ARG A 175 -15.29 -4.34 -12.12
N ASN A 176 -14.62 -5.46 -12.39
CA ASN A 176 -15.28 -6.72 -12.66
C ASN A 176 -16.15 -7.16 -11.48
N TYR A 177 -15.67 -6.99 -10.25
CA TYR A 177 -16.45 -7.29 -9.06
C TYR A 177 -17.65 -6.35 -8.87
N LEU A 178 -17.50 -5.05 -9.19
CA LEU A 178 -18.65 -4.13 -9.22
C LEU A 178 -19.71 -4.56 -10.25
N GLU A 179 -19.31 -5.07 -11.42
CA GLU A 179 -20.27 -5.61 -12.39
C GLU A 179 -21.05 -6.82 -11.84
N VAL A 180 -20.41 -7.67 -11.03
CA VAL A 180 -21.11 -8.75 -10.31
C VAL A 180 -22.15 -8.17 -9.35
N ILE A 181 -21.81 -7.11 -8.61
CA ILE A 181 -22.76 -6.43 -7.70
C ILE A 181 -23.90 -5.77 -8.48
N VAL A 182 -23.61 -5.16 -9.63
CA VAL A 182 -24.61 -4.56 -10.53
C VAL A 182 -25.58 -5.62 -11.05
N ASP A 183 -25.07 -6.78 -11.49
CA ASP A 183 -25.90 -7.89 -11.96
C ASP A 183 -26.83 -8.40 -10.85
N LYS A 184 -26.29 -8.64 -9.65
CA LYS A 184 -27.09 -9.03 -8.48
C LYS A 184 -28.16 -8.00 -8.15
N LEU A 185 -27.82 -6.71 -8.12
CA LEU A 185 -28.79 -5.62 -7.88
C LEU A 185 -29.92 -5.58 -8.90
N LYS A 186 -29.67 -5.96 -10.16
CA LYS A 186 -30.69 -5.96 -11.21
C LYS A 186 -31.54 -7.23 -11.22
N ASN A 187 -30.91 -8.38 -11.03
CA ASN A 187 -31.50 -9.67 -11.37
C ASN A 187 -31.84 -10.53 -10.14
N ASP A 188 -31.09 -10.41 -9.04
CA ASP A 188 -31.37 -11.12 -7.78
C ASP A 188 -30.88 -10.32 -6.55
N PRO A 189 -31.59 -9.25 -6.16
CA PRO A 189 -31.16 -8.39 -5.06
C PRO A 189 -31.04 -9.11 -3.71
N ASN A 190 -31.81 -10.19 -3.51
CA ASN A 190 -31.78 -10.97 -2.27
C ASN A 190 -30.43 -11.67 -2.07
N SER A 191 -29.74 -12.03 -3.16
CA SER A 191 -28.40 -12.62 -3.12
C SER A 191 -27.33 -11.68 -2.55
N LEU A 192 -27.57 -10.36 -2.49
CA LEU A 192 -26.63 -9.41 -1.90
C LEU A 192 -26.43 -9.63 -0.41
N LYS A 193 -27.41 -10.22 0.29
CA LYS A 193 -27.25 -10.59 1.70
C LYS A 193 -25.98 -11.42 1.93
N GLU A 194 -25.66 -12.32 1.01
CA GLU A 194 -24.47 -13.14 1.11
C GLU A 194 -23.18 -12.32 0.96
N GLU A 195 -23.16 -11.33 0.07
CA GLU A 195 -22.00 -10.45 -0.11
C GLU A 195 -21.73 -9.62 1.15
N PHE A 196 -22.79 -9.08 1.76
CA PHE A 196 -22.68 -8.34 3.02
C PHE A 196 -22.19 -9.24 4.18
N GLN A 197 -22.70 -10.47 4.28
CA GLN A 197 -22.28 -11.42 5.31
C GLN A 197 -20.82 -11.87 5.12
N LYS A 198 -20.42 -12.16 3.88
CA LYS A 198 -19.02 -12.50 3.54
C LYS A 198 -18.08 -11.36 3.93
N ALA A 199 -18.42 -10.13 3.56
CA ALA A 199 -17.62 -8.94 3.88
C ALA A 199 -17.52 -8.69 5.39
N SER A 200 -18.64 -8.77 6.13
CA SER A 200 -18.66 -8.60 7.59
C SER A 200 -17.75 -9.61 8.28
N LYS A 201 -17.91 -10.90 7.95
CA LYS A 201 -17.12 -11.99 8.54
C LYS A 201 -15.63 -11.83 8.27
N LEU A 202 -15.25 -11.42 7.06
CA LEU A 202 -13.84 -11.17 6.74
C LEU A 202 -13.30 -9.99 7.54
N ARG A 203 -14.05 -8.88 7.60
CA ARG A 203 -13.64 -7.66 8.31
C ARG A 203 -13.44 -7.88 9.80
N GLU A 204 -14.22 -8.75 10.45
CA GLU A 204 -14.05 -9.09 11.86
C GLU A 204 -12.71 -9.78 12.17
N THR A 205 -12.01 -10.30 11.15
CA THR A 205 -10.72 -10.99 11.29
C THR A 205 -9.50 -10.13 10.94
N LEU A 206 -9.72 -8.93 10.38
CA LEU A 206 -8.68 -7.98 10.00
C LEU A 206 -8.35 -7.04 11.15
#